data_AF-A0A2W2NE22-F1
#
_entry.id   AF-A0A2W2NE22-F1
#
_cell.length_a   1.000
_cell.length_b   1.000
_cell.length_c   1.000
_cell.angle_alpha   90.00
_cell.angle_beta   90.00
_cell.angle_gamma   90.00
#
_symmetry.space_group_name_H-M   'P 1'
#
loop_
_entity.id
_entity.type
_entity.pdbx_description
1 polymer ?
#
loop_
_entity_poly.entity_id
_entity_poly.type
_entity_poly.pdbx_seq_one_letter_code
_entity_poly.pdbx_strand_id
1 'polypeptide(L)'
;RPVPAPGGTVLITGGTGGLGATVARHLVDRHDVRHLLLISRSGPDADGADDLVAELTAAGASVTVTACDAADRAALADVLASVPASAPLRAVVHAAGTLQDGAVLSLTPERLHAVLSAKVDAAWHLHELTRDLGLSAFVLFSSVSATVGLAGQANYAAGNAYLDALAHHRRGRRLPAVSLGWGLWEQSTGLTGRLTDADRERMARMGLRPLPTQAALTLLDLGFGADRAHLVPAWFDLSGPRDADPPALLRGLVHPTAPEGGGAREDARSLRDRLLTLPENDRELTVRRVVQAELATVLGRSGPGDVAPDRGFRDLGLDSLTALELRNRLATVTGLTLTTTVTFDHPSPTALARHLLERLTPQPQPQPSAPRQPVLAELDRLAQRVTAVTDGDLRSAVTTRLWELAATLSAGEEAEPTPDDEVAATSAEELFALIDDELGRP
;
A
#
# COMPACT_ATOMS: atom_id res chain seq x y z
N ARG A 1 3.26 -42.21 1.82
CA ARG A 1 2.20 -41.23 1.47
C ARG A 1 2.08 -40.27 2.64
N PRO A 2 2.11 -38.95 2.43
CA PRO A 2 2.08 -37.96 3.51
C PRO A 2 0.64 -37.47 3.78
N VAL A 3 -0.29 -38.40 3.71
CA VAL A 3 -1.71 -38.20 4.01
C VAL A 3 -1.92 -38.79 5.42
N PRO A 4 -2.75 -38.22 6.30
CA PRO A 4 -2.94 -38.78 7.63
C PRO A 4 -3.20 -40.28 7.56
N ALA A 5 -2.45 -41.04 8.34
CA ALA A 5 -2.48 -42.49 8.33
C ALA A 5 -3.92 -43.01 8.49
N PRO A 6 -4.30 -44.12 7.82
CA PRO A 6 -5.61 -44.72 7.98
C PRO A 6 -5.96 -44.91 9.46
N GLY A 7 -7.18 -44.53 9.87
CA GLY A 7 -7.70 -44.73 11.24
C GLY A 7 -7.41 -43.62 12.26
N GLY A 8 -6.93 -42.45 11.83
CA GLY A 8 -6.76 -41.28 12.71
C GLY A 8 -7.79 -40.17 12.49
N THR A 9 -7.97 -39.31 13.50
CA THR A 9 -8.80 -38.09 13.40
C THR A 9 -8.00 -36.95 12.78
N VAL A 10 -8.65 -36.17 11.90
CA VAL A 10 -8.13 -34.90 11.38
C VAL A 10 -8.91 -33.74 11.98
N LEU A 11 -8.22 -32.84 12.67
CA LEU A 11 -8.77 -31.59 13.19
C LEU A 11 -8.70 -30.51 12.11
N ILE A 12 -9.82 -29.83 11.84
CA ILE A 12 -9.87 -28.66 10.96
C ILE A 12 -10.44 -27.48 11.75
N THR A 13 -9.62 -26.46 12.01
CA THR A 13 -10.10 -25.20 12.60
C THR A 13 -10.66 -24.28 11.52
N GLY A 14 -11.74 -23.56 11.79
CA GLY A 14 -12.53 -22.93 10.74
C GLY A 14 -13.21 -23.98 9.87
N GLY A 15 -13.44 -25.18 10.40
CA GLY A 15 -13.88 -26.36 9.65
C GLY A 15 -15.27 -26.24 9.04
N THR A 16 -16.12 -25.37 9.60
CA THR A 16 -17.44 -25.05 9.03
C THR A 16 -17.43 -23.84 8.10
N GLY A 17 -16.29 -23.15 7.95
CA GLY A 17 -16.13 -22.06 6.98
C GLY A 17 -15.90 -22.57 5.56
N GLY A 18 -16.08 -21.71 4.55
CA GLY A 18 -16.02 -22.12 3.13
C GLY A 18 -14.77 -22.92 2.74
N LEU A 19 -13.57 -22.45 3.11
CA LEU A 19 -12.31 -23.18 2.87
C LEU A 19 -12.20 -24.47 3.69
N GLY A 20 -12.52 -24.42 4.99
CA GLY A 20 -12.45 -25.59 5.87
C GLY A 20 -13.37 -26.72 5.41
N ALA A 21 -14.61 -26.39 5.03
CA ALA A 21 -15.58 -27.33 4.48
C ALA A 21 -15.12 -27.93 3.14
N THR A 22 -14.53 -27.11 2.26
CA THR A 22 -13.97 -27.58 0.98
C THR A 22 -12.82 -28.56 1.20
N VAL A 23 -11.94 -28.28 2.16
CA VAL A 23 -10.84 -29.18 2.54
C VAL A 23 -11.37 -30.45 3.19
N ALA A 24 -12.39 -30.36 4.05
CA ALA A 24 -13.01 -31.53 4.68
C ALA A 24 -13.53 -32.53 3.63
N ARG A 25 -14.28 -32.04 2.63
CA ARG A 25 -14.75 -32.86 1.50
C ARG A 25 -13.60 -33.54 0.77
N HIS A 26 -12.59 -32.77 0.39
CA HIS A 26 -11.43 -33.29 -0.33
C HIS A 26 -10.68 -34.37 0.47
N LEU A 27 -10.57 -34.21 1.79
CA LEU A 27 -9.94 -35.21 2.66
C LEU A 27 -10.74 -36.52 2.75
N VAL A 28 -12.07 -36.45 2.80
CA VAL A 28 -12.91 -37.67 2.78
C VAL A 28 -12.82 -38.35 1.42
N ASP A 29 -13.04 -37.59 0.33
CA ASP A 29 -13.18 -38.13 -1.02
C ASP A 29 -11.86 -38.63 -1.60
N ARG A 30 -10.78 -37.85 -1.46
CA ARG A 30 -9.50 -38.12 -2.12
C ARG A 30 -8.55 -38.94 -1.26
N HIS A 31 -8.63 -38.75 0.05
CA HIS A 31 -7.66 -39.23 1.03
C HIS A 31 -8.19 -40.28 1.99
N ASP A 32 -9.47 -40.66 1.85
CA ASP A 32 -10.10 -41.71 2.65
C ASP A 32 -10.09 -41.38 4.16
N VAL A 33 -10.14 -40.09 4.52
CA VAL A 33 -10.22 -39.67 5.93
C VAL A 33 -11.59 -40.03 6.47
N ARG A 34 -11.62 -40.85 7.54
CA ARG A 34 -12.87 -41.37 8.12
C ARG A 34 -13.26 -40.74 9.45
N HIS A 35 -12.40 -39.94 10.06
CA HIS A 35 -12.70 -39.24 11.32
C HIS A 35 -12.31 -37.77 11.18
N LEU A 36 -13.30 -36.89 11.26
CA LEU A 36 -13.14 -35.45 11.17
C LEU A 36 -13.61 -34.79 12.47
N LEU A 37 -12.78 -33.89 12.99
CA LEU A 37 -13.15 -32.96 14.05
C LEU A 37 -13.12 -31.55 13.47
N LEU A 38 -14.29 -30.97 13.23
CA LEU A 38 -14.44 -29.63 12.67
C LEU A 38 -14.73 -28.66 13.82
N ILE A 39 -13.85 -27.68 14.00
CA ILE A 39 -14.05 -26.66 15.05
C ILE A 39 -14.15 -25.28 14.45
N SER A 40 -15.04 -24.47 15.01
CA SER A 40 -15.19 -23.05 14.71
C SER A 40 -15.94 -22.37 15.87
N ARG A 41 -15.95 -21.04 15.94
CA ARG A 41 -16.67 -20.31 17.01
C ARG A 41 -18.17 -20.59 16.99
N SER A 42 -18.77 -20.68 15.81
CA SER A 42 -20.19 -20.99 15.64
C SER A 42 -20.49 -22.49 15.77
N GLY A 43 -19.50 -23.37 15.55
CA GLY A 43 -19.66 -24.81 15.73
C GLY A 43 -20.83 -25.37 14.90
N PRO A 44 -21.71 -26.21 15.51
CA PRO A 44 -22.91 -26.74 14.86
C PRO A 44 -23.89 -25.65 14.39
N ASP A 45 -23.90 -24.47 15.02
CA ASP A 45 -24.80 -23.37 14.66
C ASP A 45 -24.31 -22.56 13.44
N ALA A 46 -23.22 -22.99 12.78
CA ALA A 46 -22.74 -22.36 11.57
C ALA A 46 -23.66 -22.67 10.38
N ASP A 47 -23.93 -21.65 9.54
CA ASP A 47 -24.72 -21.82 8.32
C ASP A 47 -24.16 -22.96 7.44
N GLY A 48 -25.00 -23.95 7.14
CA GLY A 48 -24.64 -25.12 6.32
C GLY A 48 -23.82 -26.20 7.03
N ALA A 49 -23.64 -26.13 8.36
CA ALA A 49 -22.94 -27.18 9.12
C ALA A 49 -23.65 -28.53 9.06
N ASP A 50 -24.97 -28.56 9.23
CA ASP A 50 -25.77 -29.79 9.19
C ASP A 50 -25.69 -30.47 7.82
N ASP A 51 -25.81 -29.69 6.73
CA ASP A 51 -25.67 -30.19 5.36
C ASP A 51 -24.25 -30.76 5.12
N LEU A 52 -23.21 -30.07 5.59
CA LEU A 52 -21.84 -30.55 5.50
C LEU A 52 -21.64 -31.87 6.27
N VAL A 53 -22.18 -31.97 7.48
CA VAL A 53 -22.10 -33.21 8.28
C VAL A 53 -22.83 -34.34 7.58
N ALA A 54 -24.04 -34.11 7.06
CA ALA A 54 -24.82 -35.10 6.34
C ALA A 54 -24.08 -35.60 5.09
N GLU A 55 -23.53 -34.67 4.29
CA GLU A 55 -22.75 -34.97 3.09
C GLU A 55 -21.52 -35.85 3.39
N LEU A 56 -20.69 -35.43 4.35
CA LEU A 56 -19.46 -36.16 4.72
C LEU A 56 -19.79 -37.52 5.37
N THR A 57 -20.88 -37.59 6.13
CA THR A 57 -21.36 -38.85 6.73
C THR A 57 -21.86 -39.82 5.66
N ALA A 58 -22.59 -39.33 4.66
CA ALA A 58 -23.02 -40.13 3.52
C ALA A 58 -21.82 -40.64 2.68
N ALA A 59 -20.73 -39.86 2.62
CA ALA A 59 -19.46 -40.28 2.04
C ALA A 59 -18.67 -41.28 2.93
N GLY A 60 -19.18 -41.61 4.12
CA GLY A 60 -18.67 -42.64 5.02
C GLY A 60 -17.68 -42.13 6.08
N ALA A 61 -17.65 -40.82 6.36
CA ALA A 61 -16.86 -40.27 7.46
C ALA A 61 -17.69 -40.12 8.74
N SER A 62 -17.05 -40.29 9.89
CA SER A 62 -17.56 -39.86 11.19
C SER A 62 -17.12 -38.41 11.42
N VAL A 63 -18.08 -37.51 11.52
CA VAL A 63 -17.83 -36.06 11.67
C VAL A 63 -18.32 -35.59 13.03
N THR A 64 -17.45 -34.92 13.77
CA THR A 64 -17.80 -34.19 14.98
C THR A 64 -17.61 -32.70 14.71
N VAL A 65 -18.65 -31.91 14.95
CA VAL A 65 -18.59 -30.45 14.88
C VAL A 65 -18.66 -29.89 16.29
N THR A 66 -17.73 -29.02 16.66
CA THR A 66 -17.68 -28.45 18.01
C THR A 66 -17.49 -26.95 17.96
N ALA A 67 -18.30 -26.22 18.74
CA ALA A 67 -18.12 -24.81 18.98
C ALA A 67 -16.87 -24.60 19.85
N CYS A 68 -15.83 -23.99 19.28
CA CYS A 68 -14.57 -23.74 19.97
C CYS A 68 -13.82 -22.60 19.28
N ASP A 69 -13.38 -21.62 20.07
CA ASP A 69 -12.37 -20.67 19.64
C ASP A 69 -10.98 -21.28 19.90
N ALA A 70 -10.21 -21.52 18.84
CA ALA A 70 -8.86 -22.07 18.96
C ALA A 70 -7.88 -21.11 19.68
N ALA A 71 -8.21 -19.82 19.77
CA ALA A 71 -7.47 -18.86 20.58
C ALA A 71 -7.74 -19.03 22.10
N ASP A 72 -8.80 -19.73 22.51
CA ASP A 72 -8.98 -20.15 23.90
C ASP A 72 -8.25 -21.49 24.12
N ARG A 73 -7.11 -21.40 24.81
CA ARG A 73 -6.26 -22.57 25.07
C ARG A 73 -6.96 -23.64 25.91
N ALA A 74 -7.79 -23.26 26.87
CA ALA A 74 -8.47 -24.20 27.75
C ALA A 74 -9.58 -24.93 27.00
N ALA A 75 -10.43 -24.19 26.29
CA ALA A 75 -11.47 -24.78 25.46
C ALA A 75 -10.89 -25.70 24.38
N LEU A 76 -9.78 -25.30 23.73
CA LEU A 76 -9.11 -26.14 22.75
C LEU A 76 -8.55 -27.43 23.37
N ALA A 77 -7.99 -27.36 24.58
CA ALA A 77 -7.51 -28.54 25.29
C ALA A 77 -8.65 -29.52 25.61
N ASP A 78 -9.81 -29.02 26.05
CA ASP A 78 -10.98 -29.85 26.34
C ASP A 78 -11.51 -30.55 25.07
N VAL A 79 -11.55 -29.83 23.95
CA VAL A 79 -11.93 -30.40 22.65
C VAL A 79 -10.94 -31.45 22.19
N LEU A 80 -9.64 -31.22 22.35
CA LEU A 80 -8.61 -32.21 22.01
C LEU A 80 -8.70 -33.46 22.91
N ALA A 81 -9.04 -33.31 24.19
CA ALA A 81 -9.23 -34.42 25.11
C ALA A 81 -10.46 -35.28 24.80
N SER A 82 -11.43 -34.73 24.05
CA SER A 82 -12.62 -35.46 23.60
C SER A 82 -12.36 -36.43 22.44
N VAL A 83 -11.18 -36.35 21.80
CA VAL A 83 -10.82 -37.23 20.68
C VAL A 83 -10.67 -38.67 21.19
N PRO A 84 -11.39 -39.65 20.61
CA PRO A 84 -11.39 -41.02 21.12
C PRO A 84 -10.03 -41.70 20.91
N ALA A 85 -9.61 -42.49 21.90
CA ALA A 85 -8.37 -43.27 21.81
C ALA A 85 -8.36 -44.30 20.67
N SER A 86 -9.54 -44.73 20.21
CA SER A 86 -9.71 -45.63 19.05
C SER A 86 -9.43 -44.96 17.70
N ALA A 87 -9.53 -43.63 17.64
CA ALA A 87 -9.23 -42.83 16.45
C ALA A 87 -8.43 -41.58 16.86
N PRO A 88 -7.17 -41.73 17.30
CA PRO A 88 -6.38 -40.64 17.87
C PRO A 88 -6.15 -39.52 16.85
N LEU A 89 -5.90 -38.31 17.33
CA LEU A 89 -5.58 -37.17 16.46
C LEU A 89 -4.28 -37.42 15.69
N ARG A 90 -4.32 -37.35 14.36
CA ARG A 90 -3.16 -37.59 13.47
C ARG A 90 -2.80 -36.43 12.57
N ALA A 91 -3.70 -35.48 12.34
CA ALA A 91 -3.39 -34.28 11.59
C ALA A 91 -4.18 -33.08 12.06
N VAL A 92 -3.60 -31.91 11.84
CA VAL A 92 -4.22 -30.60 12.08
C VAL A 92 -4.18 -29.81 10.77
N VAL A 93 -5.31 -29.22 10.41
CA VAL A 93 -5.43 -28.22 9.36
C VAL A 93 -5.98 -26.93 9.99
N HIS A 94 -5.13 -25.92 10.10
CA HIS A 94 -5.52 -24.62 10.60
C HIS A 94 -5.99 -23.72 9.46
N ALA A 95 -7.30 -23.72 9.20
CA ALA A 95 -7.96 -22.89 8.19
C ALA A 95 -8.76 -21.72 8.78
N ALA A 96 -8.64 -21.46 10.09
CA ALA A 96 -9.31 -20.34 10.73
C ALA A 96 -8.65 -19.01 10.33
N GLY A 97 -9.47 -17.98 10.16
CA GLY A 97 -8.98 -16.65 9.82
C GLY A 97 -10.11 -15.63 9.78
N THR A 98 -9.73 -14.37 10.00
CA THR A 98 -10.60 -13.20 9.89
C THR A 98 -9.81 -12.06 9.23
N LEU A 99 -10.52 -11.11 8.63
CA LEU A 99 -9.95 -9.89 8.06
C LEU A 99 -10.46 -8.68 8.83
N GLN A 100 -9.58 -7.70 9.01
CA GLN A 100 -9.86 -6.37 9.53
C GLN A 100 -8.97 -5.38 8.78
N ASP A 101 -9.26 -5.20 7.50
CA ASP A 101 -8.40 -4.43 6.61
C ASP A 101 -8.36 -2.95 7.02
N GLY A 102 -7.20 -2.34 6.84
CA GLY A 102 -6.91 -0.97 7.20
C GLY A 102 -5.45 -0.60 6.90
N ALA A 103 -5.23 0.66 6.57
CA ALA A 103 -3.88 1.20 6.49
C ALA A 103 -3.15 1.04 7.83
N VAL A 104 -1.83 0.81 7.80
CA VAL A 104 -1.02 0.56 9.01
C VAL A 104 -1.27 1.60 10.10
N LEU A 105 -1.26 2.88 9.74
CA LEU A 105 -1.44 4.00 10.67
C LEU A 105 -2.88 4.16 11.19
N SER A 106 -3.83 3.42 10.64
CA SER A 106 -5.25 3.41 11.03
C SER A 106 -5.65 2.14 11.77
N LEU A 107 -4.72 1.19 11.97
CA LEU A 107 -5.00 -0.03 12.73
C LEU A 107 -5.10 0.29 14.23
N THR A 108 -6.22 -0.12 14.83
CA THR A 108 -6.40 -0.09 16.28
C THR A 108 -5.92 -1.40 16.91
N PRO A 109 -5.60 -1.40 18.22
CA PRO A 109 -5.26 -2.63 18.94
C PRO A 109 -6.30 -3.74 18.78
N GLU A 110 -7.59 -3.40 18.77
CA GLU A 110 -8.70 -4.35 18.66
C GLU A 110 -8.72 -5.01 17.26
N ARG A 111 -8.52 -4.23 16.20
CA ARG A 111 -8.43 -4.74 14.82
C ARG A 111 -7.22 -5.63 14.61
N LEU A 112 -6.11 -5.29 15.27
CA LEU A 112 -4.90 -6.11 15.24
C LEU A 112 -5.13 -7.42 16.00
N HIS A 113 -5.60 -7.34 17.25
CA HIS A 113 -5.85 -8.49 18.11
C HIS A 113 -6.84 -9.47 17.49
N ALA A 114 -7.95 -8.99 16.92
CA ALA A 114 -8.94 -9.85 16.28
C ALA A 114 -8.34 -10.73 15.16
N VAL A 115 -7.41 -10.20 14.36
CA VAL A 115 -6.75 -10.94 13.28
C VAL A 115 -5.64 -11.83 13.80
N LEU A 116 -4.82 -11.31 14.73
CA LEU A 116 -3.70 -12.07 15.28
C LEU A 116 -4.19 -13.23 16.14
N SER A 117 -5.21 -13.09 16.98
CA SER A 117 -5.67 -14.20 17.83
C SER A 117 -6.19 -15.39 17.02
N ALA A 118 -6.92 -15.12 15.93
CA ALA A 118 -7.41 -16.16 15.03
C ALA A 118 -6.30 -16.92 14.28
N LYS A 119 -5.08 -16.38 14.20
CA LYS A 119 -3.93 -16.98 13.50
C LYS A 119 -2.78 -17.34 14.44
N VAL A 120 -2.19 -16.35 15.08
CA VAL A 120 -1.04 -16.45 15.99
C VAL A 120 -1.39 -17.28 17.22
N ASP A 121 -2.33 -16.81 18.05
CA ASP A 121 -2.65 -17.46 19.32
C ASP A 121 -3.20 -18.86 19.08
N ALA A 122 -4.16 -18.98 18.15
CA ALA A 122 -4.72 -20.27 17.74
C ALA A 122 -3.65 -21.27 17.26
N ALA A 123 -2.75 -20.86 16.35
CA ALA A 123 -1.72 -21.77 15.85
C ALA A 123 -0.67 -22.10 16.90
N TRP A 124 -0.36 -21.18 17.82
CA TRP A 124 0.53 -21.45 18.95
C TRP A 124 -0.08 -22.46 19.91
N HIS A 125 -1.35 -22.32 20.29
CA HIS A 125 -2.04 -23.29 21.14
C HIS A 125 -2.13 -24.66 20.48
N LEU A 126 -2.48 -24.72 19.20
CA LEU A 126 -2.44 -25.96 18.42
C LEU A 126 -1.04 -26.56 18.43
N HIS A 127 0.02 -25.76 18.29
CA HIS A 127 1.38 -26.26 18.38
C HIS A 127 1.68 -26.88 19.74
N GLU A 128 1.46 -26.15 20.83
CA GLU A 128 1.78 -26.62 22.18
C GLU A 128 1.00 -27.87 22.58
N LEU A 129 -0.31 -27.86 22.34
CA LEU A 129 -1.21 -28.94 22.79
C LEU A 129 -1.07 -30.22 21.96
N THR A 130 -0.49 -30.14 20.75
CA THR A 130 -0.38 -31.30 19.85
C THR A 130 1.04 -31.76 19.55
N ARG A 131 2.08 -31.04 20.02
CA ARG A 131 3.49 -31.35 19.70
C ARG A 131 3.93 -32.76 20.06
N ASP A 132 3.35 -33.34 21.12
CA ASP A 132 3.73 -34.64 21.66
C ASP A 132 2.80 -35.79 21.19
N LEU A 133 1.81 -35.49 20.33
CA LEU A 133 0.79 -36.47 19.88
C LEU A 133 1.22 -37.33 18.68
N GLY A 134 2.45 -37.15 18.17
CA GLY A 134 2.94 -37.92 17.02
C GLY A 134 2.10 -37.68 15.76
N LEU A 135 1.76 -36.42 15.49
CA LEU A 135 1.04 -36.02 14.28
C LEU A 135 1.83 -36.42 13.03
N SER A 136 1.10 -36.70 11.96
CA SER A 136 1.63 -36.96 10.62
C SER A 136 1.63 -35.72 9.72
N ALA A 137 0.74 -34.77 9.99
CA ALA A 137 0.63 -33.51 9.25
C ALA A 137 0.19 -32.36 10.17
N PHE A 138 0.69 -31.16 9.89
CA PHE A 138 0.28 -29.92 10.53
C PHE A 138 0.28 -28.81 9.47
N VAL A 139 -0.89 -28.51 8.93
CA VAL A 139 -1.02 -27.60 7.78
C VAL A 139 -1.59 -26.28 8.22
N LEU A 140 -0.88 -25.20 7.90
CA LEU A 140 -1.27 -23.83 8.22
C LEU A 140 -1.73 -23.12 6.95
N PHE A 141 -2.95 -22.60 6.94
CA PHE A 141 -3.45 -21.79 5.85
C PHE A 141 -3.01 -20.34 6.07
N SER A 142 -1.89 -20.01 5.42
CA SER A 142 -1.34 -18.68 5.31
C SER A 142 -1.91 -17.96 4.07
N SER A 143 -1.36 -16.82 3.72
CA SER A 143 -1.74 -16.03 2.56
C SER A 143 -0.52 -15.45 1.87
N VAL A 144 -0.59 -15.32 0.55
CA VAL A 144 0.41 -14.63 -0.27
C VAL A 144 0.70 -13.20 0.21
N SER A 145 -0.24 -12.58 0.93
CA SER A 145 -0.07 -11.27 1.57
C SER A 145 1.13 -11.19 2.54
N ALA A 146 1.48 -12.30 3.21
CA ALA A 146 2.67 -12.37 4.06
C ALA A 146 3.98 -12.30 3.26
N THR A 147 3.95 -12.69 1.99
CA THR A 147 5.12 -12.74 1.12
C THR A 147 5.27 -11.44 0.33
N VAL A 148 4.27 -11.06 -0.45
CA VAL A 148 4.38 -9.92 -1.38
C VAL A 148 3.85 -8.60 -0.81
N GLY A 149 3.15 -8.65 0.34
CA GLY A 149 2.43 -7.52 0.89
C GLY A 149 1.18 -7.19 0.09
N LEU A 150 0.08 -6.90 0.78
CA LEU A 150 -1.13 -6.36 0.16
C LEU A 150 -1.53 -5.08 0.89
N ALA A 151 -1.82 -4.05 0.12
CA ALA A 151 -2.21 -2.74 0.64
C ALA A 151 -3.45 -2.86 1.54
N GLY A 152 -3.37 -2.36 2.77
CA GLY A 152 -4.46 -2.44 3.74
C GLY A 152 -4.50 -3.73 4.57
N GLN A 153 -3.58 -4.68 4.37
CA GLN A 153 -3.61 -5.98 5.04
C GLN A 153 -2.44 -6.21 5.99
N ALA A 154 -1.93 -5.17 6.65
CA ALA A 154 -0.72 -5.29 7.47
C ALA A 154 -0.87 -6.24 8.67
N ASN A 155 -1.99 -6.19 9.37
CA ASN A 155 -2.33 -7.13 10.46
C ASN A 155 -2.47 -8.58 9.94
N TYR A 156 -3.13 -8.77 8.81
CA TYR A 156 -3.32 -10.07 8.19
C TYR A 156 -2.01 -10.65 7.66
N ALA A 157 -1.20 -9.85 6.98
CA ALA A 157 0.14 -10.23 6.53
C ALA A 157 1.03 -10.62 7.71
N ALA A 158 1.01 -9.86 8.82
CA ALA A 158 1.77 -10.19 10.02
C ALA A 158 1.33 -11.53 10.64
N GLY A 159 0.01 -11.75 10.78
CA GLY A 159 -0.52 -13.01 11.30
C GLY A 159 -0.15 -14.22 10.43
N ASN A 160 -0.20 -14.06 9.10
CA ASN A 160 0.19 -15.11 8.15
C ASN A 160 1.70 -15.35 8.14
N ALA A 161 2.52 -14.30 8.23
CA ALA A 161 3.98 -14.43 8.34
C ALA A 161 4.39 -15.18 9.62
N TYR A 162 3.63 -15.01 10.71
CA TYR A 162 3.81 -15.82 11.91
C TYR A 162 3.53 -17.31 11.65
N LEU A 163 2.46 -17.66 10.91
CA LEU A 163 2.18 -19.05 10.53
C LEU A 163 3.33 -19.64 9.71
N ASP A 164 3.87 -18.88 8.78
CA ASP A 164 5.02 -19.29 7.97
C ASP A 164 6.24 -19.58 8.85
N ALA A 165 6.54 -18.68 9.79
CA ALA A 165 7.62 -18.85 10.76
C ALA A 165 7.38 -20.04 11.71
N LEU A 166 6.13 -20.29 12.14
CA LEU A 166 5.78 -21.42 12.99
C LEU A 166 5.99 -22.76 12.26
N ALA A 167 5.69 -22.83 10.96
CA ALA A 167 5.99 -24.03 10.18
C ALA A 167 7.50 -24.33 10.16
N HIS A 168 8.34 -23.30 9.96
CA HIS A 168 9.79 -23.43 10.08
C HIS A 168 10.22 -23.86 11.48
N HIS A 169 9.64 -23.27 12.53
CA HIS A 169 9.92 -23.58 13.93
C HIS A 169 9.63 -25.05 14.28
N ARG A 170 8.49 -25.57 13.83
CA ARG A 170 8.09 -26.98 14.02
C ARG A 170 9.03 -27.93 13.29
N ARG A 171 9.37 -27.65 12.03
CA ARG A 171 10.31 -28.48 11.27
C ARG A 171 11.71 -28.49 11.86
N GLY A 172 12.18 -27.37 12.41
CA GLY A 172 13.44 -27.28 13.16
C GLY A 172 13.46 -28.19 14.40
N ARG A 173 12.28 -28.55 14.93
CA ARG A 173 12.10 -29.52 16.03
C ARG A 173 11.73 -30.92 15.55
N ARG A 174 11.88 -31.20 14.25
CA ARG A 174 11.50 -32.47 13.60
C ARG A 174 10.02 -32.82 13.75
N LEU A 175 9.16 -31.82 13.97
CA LEU A 175 7.72 -31.97 13.93
C LEU A 175 7.22 -31.66 12.52
N PRO A 176 6.22 -32.38 12.00
CA PRO A 176 5.66 -32.04 10.70
C PRO A 176 5.02 -30.67 10.75
N ALA A 177 5.24 -29.89 9.69
CA ALA A 177 4.50 -28.68 9.40
C ALA A 177 4.70 -28.22 7.95
N VAL A 178 3.65 -27.65 7.37
CA VAL A 178 3.73 -26.86 6.13
C VAL A 178 2.79 -25.66 6.25
N SER A 179 3.30 -24.48 5.95
CA SER A 179 2.50 -23.27 5.73
C SER A 179 2.26 -23.08 4.25
N LEU A 180 1.02 -22.81 3.87
CA LEU A 180 0.61 -22.57 2.50
C LEU A 180 0.13 -21.13 2.35
N GLY A 181 0.98 -20.27 1.78
CA GLY A 181 0.69 -18.88 1.47
C GLY A 181 -0.24 -18.76 0.26
N TRP A 182 -1.53 -19.01 0.46
CA TRP A 182 -2.50 -19.06 -0.63
C TRP A 182 -2.67 -17.73 -1.37
N GLY A 183 -2.75 -17.81 -2.70
CA GLY A 183 -3.31 -16.76 -3.53
C GLY A 183 -4.84 -16.65 -3.40
N LEU A 184 -5.47 -15.86 -4.26
CA LEU A 184 -6.93 -15.75 -4.30
C LEU A 184 -7.55 -17.06 -4.79
N TRP A 185 -8.44 -17.67 -4.03
CA TRP A 185 -9.26 -18.78 -4.52
C TRP A 185 -10.44 -18.23 -5.32
N GLU A 186 -10.78 -18.87 -6.43
CA GLU A 186 -11.87 -18.47 -7.33
C GLU A 186 -13.23 -18.49 -6.63
N GLN A 187 -13.47 -19.51 -5.81
CA GLN A 187 -14.71 -19.62 -5.06
C GLN A 187 -14.77 -18.56 -3.96
N SER A 188 -15.64 -17.57 -4.15
CA SER A 188 -15.89 -16.47 -3.23
C SER A 188 -16.75 -16.89 -2.03
N THR A 189 -16.19 -17.73 -1.15
CA THR A 189 -16.85 -18.15 0.09
C THR A 189 -16.04 -17.74 1.32
N GLY A 190 -16.73 -17.44 2.43
CA GLY A 190 -16.09 -16.97 3.65
C GLY A 190 -15.32 -15.67 3.42
N LEU A 191 -13.99 -15.71 3.59
CA LEU A 191 -13.12 -14.53 3.59
C LEU A 191 -13.07 -13.81 2.23
N THR A 192 -12.99 -14.57 1.13
CA THR A 192 -12.92 -14.04 -0.23
C THR A 192 -14.27 -13.55 -0.75
N GLY A 193 -15.37 -13.99 -0.13
CA GLY A 193 -16.72 -13.48 -0.41
C GLY A 193 -16.93 -12.02 0.00
N ARG A 194 -16.07 -11.48 0.87
CA ARG A 194 -16.13 -10.09 1.35
C ARG A 194 -15.28 -9.11 0.54
N LEU A 195 -14.55 -9.59 -0.46
CA LEU A 195 -13.73 -8.74 -1.32
C LEU A 195 -14.63 -7.86 -2.20
N THR A 196 -14.29 -6.58 -2.26
CA THR A 196 -14.92 -5.64 -3.20
C THR A 196 -14.34 -5.83 -4.61
N ASP A 197 -15.01 -5.30 -5.63
CA ASP A 197 -14.48 -5.33 -6.99
C ASP A 197 -13.15 -4.56 -7.11
N ALA A 198 -13.01 -3.47 -6.35
CA ALA A 198 -11.76 -2.71 -6.25
C ALA A 198 -10.62 -3.55 -5.66
N ASP A 199 -10.90 -4.44 -4.69
CA ASP A 199 -9.90 -5.36 -4.14
C ASP A 199 -9.46 -6.40 -5.18
N ARG A 200 -10.42 -6.96 -5.94
CA ARG A 200 -10.14 -7.91 -7.02
C ARG A 200 -9.30 -7.29 -8.12
N GLU A 201 -9.64 -6.08 -8.55
CA GLU A 201 -8.88 -5.34 -9.55
C GLU A 201 -7.46 -5.01 -9.08
N ARG A 202 -7.31 -4.63 -7.80
CA ARG A 202 -5.99 -4.39 -7.21
C ARG A 202 -5.13 -5.66 -7.23
N MET A 203 -5.70 -6.80 -6.84
CA MET A 203 -5.01 -8.10 -6.89
C MET A 203 -4.63 -8.48 -8.32
N ALA A 204 -5.53 -8.30 -9.29
CA ALA A 204 -5.26 -8.56 -10.70
C ALA A 204 -4.10 -7.69 -11.24
N ARG A 205 -4.01 -6.42 -10.81
CA ARG A 205 -2.89 -5.52 -11.15
C ARG A 205 -1.55 -5.97 -10.58
N MET A 206 -1.54 -6.71 -9.47
CA MET A 206 -0.33 -7.34 -8.92
C MET A 206 -0.01 -8.69 -9.59
N GLY A 207 -0.74 -9.05 -10.65
CA GLY A 207 -0.61 -10.33 -11.34
C GLY A 207 -1.23 -11.49 -10.57
N LEU A 208 -1.96 -11.27 -9.48
CA LEU A 208 -2.62 -12.36 -8.75
C LEU A 208 -3.96 -12.69 -9.40
N ARG A 209 -4.04 -13.88 -10.00
CA ARG A 209 -5.26 -14.41 -10.61
C ARG A 209 -6.04 -15.30 -9.63
N PRO A 210 -7.37 -15.33 -9.71
CA PRO A 210 -8.16 -16.34 -9.03
C PRO A 210 -7.69 -17.74 -9.41
N LEU A 211 -7.42 -18.57 -8.41
CA LEU A 211 -7.01 -19.96 -8.53
C LEU A 211 -8.26 -20.85 -8.46
N PRO A 212 -8.56 -21.65 -9.49
CA PRO A 212 -9.68 -22.58 -9.46
C PRO A 212 -9.59 -23.53 -8.26
N THR A 213 -10.71 -23.77 -7.57
CA THR A 213 -10.75 -24.58 -6.34
C THR A 213 -10.10 -25.95 -6.52
N GLN A 214 -10.36 -26.63 -7.64
CA GLN A 214 -9.77 -27.94 -7.94
C GLN A 214 -8.24 -27.89 -8.11
N ALA A 215 -7.73 -26.82 -8.73
CA ALA A 215 -6.28 -26.60 -8.82
C ALA A 215 -5.69 -26.32 -7.43
N ALA A 216 -6.38 -25.55 -6.59
CA ALA A 216 -5.95 -25.28 -5.22
C ALA A 216 -5.90 -26.55 -4.36
N LEU A 217 -6.90 -27.43 -4.47
CA LEU A 217 -6.91 -28.74 -3.80
C LEU A 217 -5.77 -29.66 -4.31
N THR A 218 -5.46 -29.61 -5.60
CA THR A 218 -4.29 -30.32 -6.15
C THR A 218 -2.98 -29.78 -5.56
N LEU A 219 -2.85 -28.45 -5.40
CA LEU A 219 -1.68 -27.84 -4.75
C LEU A 219 -1.62 -28.16 -3.25
N LEU A 220 -2.77 -28.30 -2.57
CA LEU A 220 -2.84 -28.76 -1.18
C LEU A 220 -2.26 -30.17 -1.05
N ASP A 221 -2.59 -31.08 -1.98
CA ASP A 221 -2.06 -32.44 -2.01
C ASP A 221 -0.54 -32.47 -2.16
N LEU A 222 -0.01 -31.61 -3.03
CA LEU A 222 1.44 -31.44 -3.18
C LEU A 222 2.06 -30.85 -1.91
N GLY A 223 1.37 -29.93 -1.24
CA GLY A 223 1.77 -29.32 0.01
C GLY A 223 1.94 -30.33 1.15
N PHE A 224 1.03 -31.31 1.27
CA PHE A 224 1.15 -32.37 2.27
C PHE A 224 2.47 -33.16 2.15
N GLY A 225 2.96 -33.37 0.93
CA GLY A 225 4.18 -34.13 0.67
C GLY A 225 5.45 -33.33 0.49
N ALA A 226 5.39 -32.01 0.64
CA ALA A 226 6.52 -31.16 0.35
C ALA A 226 7.62 -31.25 1.42
N ASP A 227 8.86 -31.35 0.98
CA ASP A 227 10.05 -31.21 1.84
C ASP A 227 10.41 -29.73 2.10
N ARG A 228 9.40 -28.89 2.30
CA ARG A 228 9.54 -27.45 2.55
C ARG A 228 8.60 -27.04 3.68
N ALA A 229 9.02 -26.06 4.47
CA ALA A 229 8.21 -25.52 5.57
C ALA A 229 7.14 -24.54 5.09
N HIS A 230 7.41 -23.81 4.01
CA HIS A 230 6.54 -22.77 3.46
C HIS A 230 6.53 -22.86 1.93
N LEU A 231 5.33 -22.82 1.36
CA LEU A 231 5.07 -22.76 -0.07
C LEU A 231 4.04 -21.66 -0.35
N VAL A 232 4.11 -21.04 -1.53
CA VAL A 232 3.16 -20.00 -1.96
C VAL A 232 2.35 -20.53 -3.15
N PRO A 233 1.28 -21.32 -2.91
CA PRO A 233 0.37 -21.76 -3.96
C PRO A 233 -0.51 -20.59 -4.41
N ALA A 234 -0.02 -19.83 -5.38
CA ALA A 234 -0.71 -18.70 -5.98
C ALA A 234 -0.53 -18.71 -7.50
N TRP A 235 -1.56 -18.27 -8.22
CA TRP A 235 -1.48 -18.08 -9.66
C TRP A 235 -0.99 -16.66 -9.94
N PHE A 236 0.29 -16.55 -10.31
CA PHE A 236 0.87 -15.32 -10.81
C PHE A 236 0.76 -15.26 -12.34
N ASP A 237 0.05 -14.26 -12.86
CA ASP A 237 0.22 -13.80 -14.22
C ASP A 237 1.35 -12.75 -14.25
N LEU A 238 2.51 -13.21 -14.71
CA LEU A 238 3.71 -12.39 -14.85
C LEU A 238 3.78 -11.69 -16.22
N SER A 239 2.74 -11.84 -17.06
CA SER A 239 2.62 -11.13 -18.35
C SER A 239 1.91 -9.78 -18.23
N GLY A 240 1.63 -9.33 -17.00
CA GLY A 240 0.85 -8.14 -16.67
C GLY A 240 1.38 -6.81 -17.23
N PRO A 241 0.59 -5.73 -17.11
CA PRO A 241 0.85 -4.45 -17.78
C PRO A 241 2.25 -3.91 -17.45
N ARG A 242 3.00 -3.52 -18.50
CA ARG A 242 4.38 -3.04 -18.44
C ARG A 242 4.58 -1.75 -17.63
N ASP A 243 3.49 -1.08 -17.25
CA ASP A 243 3.49 0.27 -16.67
C ASP A 243 3.50 0.29 -15.13
N ALA A 244 3.39 -0.86 -14.47
CA ALA A 244 3.54 -0.98 -13.02
C ALA A 244 4.78 -1.80 -12.68
N ASP A 245 5.69 -1.22 -11.88
CA ASP A 245 6.87 -1.94 -11.40
C ASP A 245 6.42 -3.09 -10.49
N PRO A 246 6.72 -4.37 -10.84
CA PRO A 246 6.28 -5.50 -10.04
C PRO A 246 6.89 -5.43 -8.63
N PRO A 247 6.24 -6.00 -7.60
CA PRO A 247 6.81 -6.11 -6.26
C PRO A 247 8.24 -6.65 -6.32
N ALA A 248 9.15 -6.09 -5.52
CA ALA A 248 10.59 -6.39 -5.60
C ALA A 248 10.90 -7.90 -5.59
N LEU A 249 10.12 -8.69 -4.85
CA LEU A 249 10.25 -10.15 -4.77
C LEU A 249 9.87 -10.88 -6.07
N LEU A 250 9.03 -10.29 -6.91
CA LEU A 250 8.58 -10.87 -8.18
C LEU A 250 9.43 -10.44 -9.37
N ARG A 251 10.30 -9.42 -9.22
CA ARG A 251 11.18 -8.93 -10.30
C ARG A 251 12.07 -10.02 -10.90
N GLY A 252 12.50 -11.00 -10.10
CA GLY A 252 13.30 -12.13 -10.57
C GLY A 252 12.51 -13.20 -11.34
N LEU A 253 11.17 -13.14 -11.29
CA LEU A 253 10.26 -14.06 -11.96
C LEU A 253 9.67 -13.44 -13.25
N VAL A 254 9.60 -12.11 -13.31
CA VAL A 254 9.21 -11.38 -14.52
C VAL A 254 10.41 -11.40 -15.46
N HIS A 255 10.28 -12.11 -16.59
CA HIS A 255 11.25 -11.96 -17.68
C HIS A 255 11.03 -10.60 -18.34
N PRO A 256 12.02 -9.69 -18.34
CA PRO A 256 11.90 -8.50 -19.16
C PRO A 256 11.95 -8.94 -20.62
N THR A 257 10.80 -9.04 -21.29
CA THR A 257 10.79 -8.74 -22.73
C THR A 257 11.33 -7.33 -22.86
N ALA A 258 12.40 -7.16 -23.64
CA ALA A 258 13.13 -5.91 -23.80
C ALA A 258 12.16 -4.72 -23.82
N PRO A 259 12.42 -3.66 -23.03
CA PRO A 259 11.56 -2.50 -23.04
C PRO A 259 11.58 -1.91 -24.45
N GLU A 260 10.44 -1.91 -25.13
CA GLU A 260 10.18 -0.88 -26.13
C GLU A 260 10.08 0.44 -25.35
N GLY A 261 11.24 1.03 -25.06
CA GLY A 261 11.41 2.21 -24.19
C GLY A 261 10.92 3.52 -24.79
N GLY A 262 9.78 3.51 -25.49
CA GLY A 262 9.14 4.69 -26.08
C GLY A 262 7.96 5.22 -25.27
N GLY A 263 7.03 4.34 -24.85
CA GLY A 263 5.66 4.69 -24.42
C GLY A 263 5.52 5.80 -23.39
N ALA A 264 5.97 5.63 -22.14
CA ALA A 264 5.68 6.60 -21.06
C ALA A 264 6.34 7.98 -21.27
N ARG A 265 7.52 8.04 -21.90
CA ARG A 265 8.18 9.32 -22.25
C ARG A 265 7.60 9.91 -23.54
N GLU A 266 7.12 9.09 -24.46
CA GLU A 266 6.33 9.50 -25.61
C GLU A 266 4.96 10.02 -25.17
N ASP A 267 4.30 9.46 -24.17
CA ASP A 267 2.99 9.88 -23.66
C ASP A 267 3.07 11.22 -22.93
N ALA A 268 4.08 11.43 -22.09
CA ALA A 268 4.31 12.72 -21.44
C ALA A 268 4.74 13.82 -22.44
N ARG A 269 5.58 13.48 -23.43
CA ARG A 269 5.89 14.40 -24.55
C ARG A 269 4.65 14.65 -25.40
N SER A 270 3.85 13.62 -25.68
CA SER A 270 2.61 13.68 -26.45
C SER A 270 1.57 14.56 -25.76
N LEU A 271 1.40 14.46 -24.44
CA LEU A 271 0.51 15.35 -23.69
C LEU A 271 1.01 16.80 -23.74
N ARG A 272 2.31 17.03 -23.54
CA ARG A 272 2.91 18.37 -23.62
C ARG A 272 2.78 18.98 -25.02
N ASP A 273 3.13 18.21 -26.06
CA ASP A 273 3.08 18.62 -27.46
C ASP A 273 1.63 18.89 -27.89
N ARG A 274 0.69 18.02 -27.47
CA ARG A 274 -0.75 18.23 -27.68
C ARG A 274 -1.24 19.52 -27.00
N LEU A 275 -0.81 19.81 -25.77
CA LEU A 275 -1.15 21.06 -25.09
C LEU A 275 -0.59 22.28 -25.81
N LEU A 276 0.63 22.21 -26.36
CA LEU A 276 1.23 23.30 -27.14
C LEU A 276 0.49 23.55 -28.46
N THR A 277 -0.10 22.54 -29.08
CA THR A 277 -0.92 22.67 -30.32
C THR A 277 -2.36 23.14 -30.08
N LEU A 278 -2.85 23.09 -28.84
CA LEU A 278 -4.21 23.50 -28.51
C LEU A 278 -4.29 25.02 -28.24
N PRO A 279 -5.42 25.67 -28.60
CA PRO A 279 -5.74 27.02 -28.15
C PRO A 279 -5.69 27.12 -26.62
N GLU A 280 -5.25 28.26 -26.09
CA GLU A 280 -5.07 28.48 -24.66
C GLU A 280 -6.33 28.14 -23.83
N ASN A 281 -7.50 28.49 -24.37
CA ASN A 281 -8.81 28.21 -23.76
C ASN A 281 -9.13 26.71 -23.60
N ASP A 282 -8.52 25.82 -24.39
CA ASP A 282 -8.81 24.39 -24.39
C ASP A 282 -7.80 23.57 -23.56
N ARG A 283 -6.69 24.20 -23.13
CA ARG A 283 -5.60 23.53 -22.40
C ARG A 283 -6.01 23.10 -21.00
N GLU A 284 -6.61 24.02 -20.22
CA GLU A 284 -7.07 23.71 -18.86
C GLU A 284 -8.14 22.61 -18.87
N LEU A 285 -9.07 22.66 -19.82
CA LEU A 285 -10.11 21.64 -19.98
C LEU A 285 -9.52 20.27 -20.32
N THR A 286 -8.46 20.24 -21.14
CA THR A 286 -7.76 19.01 -21.50
C THR A 286 -7.01 18.41 -20.31
N VAL A 287 -6.24 19.21 -19.56
CA VAL A 287 -5.54 18.74 -18.36
C VAL A 287 -6.53 18.30 -17.28
N ARG A 288 -7.64 19.03 -17.11
CA ARG A 288 -8.70 18.65 -16.17
C ARG A 288 -9.33 17.29 -16.50
N ARG A 289 -9.58 17.01 -17.78
CA ARG A 289 -10.07 15.69 -18.21
C ARG A 289 -9.08 14.57 -17.89
N VAL A 290 -7.78 14.82 -18.03
CA VAL A 290 -6.73 13.87 -17.62
C VAL A 290 -6.80 13.62 -16.11
N VAL A 291 -6.85 14.68 -15.30
CA VAL A 291 -6.98 14.54 -13.83
C VAL A 291 -8.25 13.79 -13.44
N GLN A 292 -9.38 14.08 -14.07
CA GLN A 292 -10.65 13.39 -13.83
C GLN A 292 -10.62 11.92 -14.26
N ALA A 293 -9.93 11.59 -15.36
CA ALA A 293 -9.80 10.22 -15.83
C ALA A 293 -8.94 9.40 -14.87
N GLU A 294 -7.79 9.94 -14.45
CA GLU A 294 -6.93 9.27 -13.46
C GLU A 294 -7.64 9.11 -12.12
N LEU A 295 -8.39 10.13 -11.67
CA LEU A 295 -9.19 10.04 -10.45
C LEU A 295 -10.31 9.00 -10.57
N ALA A 296 -11.01 8.93 -11.71
CA ALA A 296 -12.04 7.93 -11.95
C ALA A 296 -11.45 6.51 -11.88
N THR A 297 -10.27 6.28 -12.47
CA THR A 297 -9.58 4.99 -12.39
C THR A 297 -9.21 4.63 -10.95
N VAL A 298 -8.69 5.57 -10.17
CA VAL A 298 -8.31 5.32 -8.78
C VAL A 298 -9.53 5.03 -7.88
N LEU A 299 -10.66 5.68 -8.17
CA LEU A 299 -11.90 5.52 -7.41
C LEU A 299 -12.81 4.40 -7.94
N GLY A 300 -12.40 3.67 -8.99
CA GLY A 300 -13.21 2.61 -9.60
C GLY A 300 -14.51 3.11 -10.25
N ARG A 301 -14.51 4.33 -10.82
CA ARG A 301 -15.65 4.91 -11.52
C ARG A 301 -15.58 4.66 -13.03
N SER A 302 -16.74 4.62 -13.67
CA SER A 302 -16.90 4.28 -15.09
C SER A 302 -16.24 5.27 -16.05
N GLY A 303 -16.00 6.52 -15.62
CA GLY A 303 -15.23 7.48 -16.42
C GLY A 303 -15.08 8.87 -15.82
N PRO A 304 -14.37 9.78 -16.52
CA PRO A 304 -14.11 11.14 -16.05
C PRO A 304 -15.38 12.00 -15.88
N GLY A 305 -16.48 11.65 -16.56
CA GLY A 305 -17.78 12.33 -16.43
C GLY A 305 -18.45 12.13 -15.07
N ASP A 306 -18.10 11.07 -14.35
CA ASP A 306 -18.64 10.77 -13.02
C ASP A 306 -17.88 11.50 -11.90
N VAL A 307 -16.90 12.33 -12.25
CA VAL A 307 -16.08 13.09 -11.31
C VAL A 307 -16.43 14.57 -11.39
N ALA A 308 -17.03 15.11 -10.32
CA ALA A 308 -17.33 16.54 -10.25
C ALA A 308 -16.03 17.36 -10.21
N PRO A 309 -15.79 18.30 -11.16
CA PRO A 309 -14.50 18.96 -11.34
C PRO A 309 -14.10 19.89 -10.18
N ASP A 310 -15.08 20.48 -9.51
CA ASP A 310 -14.86 21.48 -8.46
C ASP A 310 -15.11 20.94 -7.05
N ARG A 311 -15.49 19.67 -6.94
CA ARG A 311 -15.72 19.02 -5.65
C ARG A 311 -14.39 18.64 -5.01
N GLY A 312 -14.30 18.82 -3.70
CA GLY A 312 -13.11 18.47 -2.94
C GLY A 312 -12.76 16.99 -3.07
N PHE A 313 -11.47 16.66 -3.14
CA PHE A 313 -11.03 15.26 -3.28
C PHE A 313 -11.54 14.36 -2.15
N ARG A 314 -11.59 14.85 -0.90
CA ARG A 314 -12.16 14.10 0.24
C ARG A 314 -13.63 13.77 0.04
N ASP A 315 -14.42 14.72 -0.45
CA ASP A 315 -15.86 14.53 -0.69
C ASP A 315 -16.14 13.63 -1.90
N LEU A 316 -15.16 13.46 -2.78
CA LEU A 316 -15.17 12.50 -3.89
C LEU A 316 -14.79 11.09 -3.44
N GLY A 317 -14.37 10.90 -2.19
CA GLY A 317 -13.96 9.61 -1.64
C GLY A 317 -12.46 9.33 -1.77
N LEU A 318 -11.63 10.35 -2.04
CA LEU A 318 -10.18 10.21 -2.00
C LEU A 318 -9.70 10.12 -0.54
N ASP A 319 -9.09 8.99 -0.20
CA ASP A 319 -8.39 8.73 1.05
C ASP A 319 -6.87 8.87 0.89
N SER A 320 -6.11 8.67 1.97
CA SER A 320 -4.65 8.81 1.96
C SER A 320 -3.93 7.82 1.02
N LEU A 321 -4.55 6.67 0.72
CA LEU A 321 -3.96 5.64 -0.13
C LEU A 321 -4.21 5.92 -1.61
N THR A 322 -5.45 6.23 -1.93
CA THR A 322 -5.89 6.64 -3.28
C THR A 322 -5.25 7.97 -3.69
N ALA A 323 -4.98 8.89 -2.75
CA ALA A 323 -4.23 10.11 -3.04
C ALA A 323 -2.79 9.85 -3.51
N LEU A 324 -2.09 8.90 -2.90
CA LEU A 324 -0.74 8.50 -3.31
C LEU A 324 -0.75 7.82 -4.69
N GLU A 325 -1.77 7.00 -4.95
CA GLU A 325 -1.96 6.35 -6.24
C GLU A 325 -2.23 7.36 -7.36
N LEU A 326 -3.14 8.32 -7.13
CA LEU A 326 -3.41 9.42 -8.06
C LEU A 326 -2.15 10.23 -8.38
N ARG A 327 -1.35 10.57 -7.35
CA ARG A 327 -0.08 11.28 -7.54
C ARG A 327 0.86 10.51 -8.47
N ASN A 328 1.03 9.21 -8.25
CA ASN A 328 1.91 8.38 -9.08
C ASN A 328 1.47 8.35 -10.53
N ARG A 329 0.17 8.17 -10.76
CA ARG A 329 -0.40 8.12 -12.10
C ARG A 329 -0.24 9.45 -12.83
N LEU A 330 -0.52 10.56 -12.15
CA LEU A 330 -0.31 11.90 -12.70
C LEU A 330 1.17 12.17 -12.99
N ALA A 331 2.09 11.76 -12.10
CA ALA A 331 3.53 11.90 -12.35
C ALA A 331 3.98 11.13 -13.60
N THR A 332 3.42 9.94 -13.84
CA THR A 332 3.68 9.15 -15.06
C THR A 332 3.17 9.85 -16.31
N VAL A 333 1.88 10.25 -16.33
CA VAL A 333 1.23 10.81 -17.52
C VAL A 333 1.75 12.22 -17.85
N THR A 334 2.12 12.99 -16.84
CA THR A 334 2.64 14.37 -17.03
C THR A 334 4.16 14.42 -17.14
N GLY A 335 4.87 13.36 -16.76
CA GLY A 335 6.33 13.37 -16.63
C GLY A 335 6.87 14.32 -15.55
N LEU A 336 6.00 14.84 -14.68
CA LEU A 336 6.37 15.77 -13.61
C LEU A 336 6.71 15.03 -12.31
N THR A 337 7.70 15.53 -11.58
CA THR A 337 7.91 15.16 -10.17
C THR A 337 6.91 15.90 -9.30
N LEU A 338 5.96 15.18 -8.70
CA LEU A 338 4.91 15.74 -7.84
C LEU A 338 5.19 15.42 -6.35
N THR A 339 4.92 16.39 -5.48
CA THR A 339 5.06 16.23 -4.03
C THR A 339 3.97 15.32 -3.45
N THR A 340 4.19 14.75 -2.27
CA THR A 340 3.20 13.92 -1.55
C THR A 340 1.99 14.72 -1.09
N THR A 341 2.11 16.05 -0.96
CA THR A 341 1.06 16.96 -0.53
C THR A 341 0.25 17.54 -1.69
N VAL A 342 0.56 17.22 -2.95
CA VAL A 342 0.00 17.90 -4.13
C VAL A 342 -1.55 17.88 -4.18
N THR A 343 -2.20 16.82 -3.71
CA THR A 343 -3.67 16.72 -3.65
C THR A 343 -4.28 17.45 -2.45
N PHE A 344 -3.47 17.80 -1.45
CA PHE A 344 -3.85 18.67 -0.33
C PHE A 344 -3.66 20.14 -0.69
N ASP A 345 -2.53 20.46 -1.34
CA ASP A 345 -2.19 21.81 -1.79
C ASP A 345 -3.15 22.30 -2.89
N HIS A 346 -3.69 21.35 -3.67
CA HIS A 346 -4.69 21.59 -4.72
C HIS A 346 -5.92 20.71 -4.50
N PRO A 347 -6.90 21.15 -3.71
CA PRO A 347 -7.91 20.25 -3.12
C PRO A 347 -9.05 19.81 -4.06
N SER A 348 -9.01 20.13 -5.36
CA SER A 348 -10.02 19.72 -6.34
C SER A 348 -9.39 19.35 -7.69
N PRO A 349 -10.09 18.56 -8.55
CA PRO A 349 -9.62 18.25 -9.90
C PRO A 349 -9.28 19.49 -10.73
N THR A 350 -10.10 20.54 -10.66
CA THR A 350 -9.84 21.83 -11.34
C THR A 350 -8.57 22.50 -10.78
N ALA A 351 -8.41 22.58 -9.45
CA ALA A 351 -7.23 23.21 -8.83
C ALA A 351 -5.93 22.46 -9.20
N LEU A 352 -5.97 21.14 -9.17
CA LEU A 352 -4.82 20.30 -9.52
C LEU A 352 -4.49 20.40 -11.01
N ALA A 353 -5.50 20.46 -11.89
CA ALA A 353 -5.30 20.64 -13.32
C ALA A 353 -4.59 21.96 -13.65
N ARG A 354 -4.93 23.05 -12.96
CA ARG A 354 -4.27 24.36 -13.13
C ARG A 354 -2.79 24.29 -12.75
N HIS A 355 -2.49 23.70 -11.59
CA HIS A 355 -1.11 23.51 -11.14
C HIS A 355 -0.29 22.67 -12.14
N LEU A 356 -0.87 21.59 -12.67
CA LEU A 356 -0.21 20.76 -13.67
C LEU A 356 -0.01 21.52 -14.99
N LEU A 357 -0.99 22.32 -15.41
CA LEU A 357 -0.89 23.12 -16.64
C LEU A 357 0.24 24.15 -16.58
N GLU A 358 0.39 24.85 -15.45
CA GLU A 358 1.48 25.80 -15.20
C GLU A 358 2.86 25.14 -15.28
N ARG A 359 2.94 23.88 -14.85
CA ARG A 359 4.20 23.12 -14.88
C ARG A 359 4.49 22.46 -16.23
N LEU A 360 3.47 22.12 -17.00
CA LEU A 360 3.60 21.48 -18.32
C LEU A 360 3.89 22.49 -19.42
N THR A 361 3.34 23.70 -19.29
CA THR A 361 3.47 24.78 -20.27
C THR A 361 4.40 25.85 -19.68
N PRO A 362 5.66 25.97 -20.16
CA PRO A 362 6.43 27.18 -19.85
C PRO A 362 5.63 28.37 -20.38
N GLN A 363 5.35 29.36 -19.54
CA GLN A 363 4.78 30.60 -20.06
C GLN A 363 5.70 31.14 -21.16
N PRO A 364 5.14 31.69 -22.26
CA PRO A 364 5.93 32.55 -23.11
C PRO A 364 6.36 33.72 -22.23
N GLN A 365 7.63 33.73 -21.82
CA GLN A 365 8.22 34.96 -21.36
C GLN A 365 7.99 35.98 -22.49
N PRO A 366 7.43 37.16 -22.20
CA PRO A 366 7.32 38.20 -23.21
C PRO A 366 8.69 38.39 -23.84
N GLN A 367 8.73 38.33 -25.18
CA GLN A 367 9.95 38.41 -25.97
C GLN A 367 10.86 39.52 -25.44
N PRO A 368 12.17 39.28 -25.25
CA PRO A 368 13.07 40.36 -24.90
C PRO A 368 13.19 41.29 -26.10
N SER A 369 12.48 42.42 -26.04
CA SER A 369 12.95 43.66 -26.66
C SER A 369 14.35 43.92 -26.12
N ALA A 370 15.32 44.10 -27.01
CA ALA A 370 16.70 44.45 -26.69
C ALA A 370 16.82 45.74 -25.84
N PRO A 371 17.98 46.05 -25.23
CA PRO A 371 18.70 45.31 -24.20
C PRO A 371 18.80 46.17 -22.91
N ARG A 372 18.06 45.82 -21.84
CA ARG A 372 18.24 46.43 -20.50
C ARG A 372 19.21 45.65 -19.58
N GLN A 373 19.65 44.46 -20.01
CA GLN A 373 20.54 43.56 -19.25
C GLN A 373 22.06 43.84 -19.28
N PRO A 374 22.67 44.60 -20.22
CA PRO A 374 24.13 44.72 -20.21
C PRO A 374 24.65 45.51 -19.00
N VAL A 375 23.94 46.55 -18.55
CA VAL A 375 24.41 47.40 -17.44
C VAL A 375 24.39 46.67 -16.10
N LEU A 376 23.30 45.94 -15.80
CA LEU A 376 23.21 45.16 -14.55
C LEU A 376 24.24 44.01 -14.52
N ALA A 377 24.46 43.34 -15.65
CA ALA A 377 25.48 42.30 -15.75
C ALA A 377 26.91 42.85 -15.61
N GLU A 378 27.20 44.06 -16.08
CA GLU A 378 28.50 44.71 -15.84
C GLU A 378 28.66 45.18 -14.39
N LEU A 379 27.57 45.60 -13.72
CA LEU A 379 27.59 45.94 -12.29
C LEU A 379 27.85 44.70 -11.42
N ASP A 380 27.28 43.54 -11.76
CA ASP A 380 27.57 42.28 -11.07
C ASP A 380 29.04 41.86 -11.23
N ARG A 381 29.62 42.03 -12.43
CA ARG A 381 31.05 41.76 -12.67
C ARG A 381 31.95 42.74 -11.93
N LEU A 382 31.57 44.01 -11.86
CA LEU A 382 32.28 45.02 -11.09
C LEU A 382 32.25 44.66 -9.59
N ALA A 383 31.08 44.30 -9.05
CA ALA A 383 30.93 43.87 -7.67
C ALA A 383 31.85 42.68 -7.33
N GLN A 384 31.89 41.65 -8.18
CA GLN A 384 32.79 40.51 -7.98
C GLN A 384 34.27 40.92 -7.98
N ARG A 385 34.68 41.82 -8.88
CA ARG A 385 36.07 42.30 -8.96
C ARG A 385 36.47 43.16 -7.76
N VAL A 386 35.60 44.05 -7.31
CA VAL A 386 35.85 44.92 -6.15
C VAL A 386 35.93 44.10 -4.87
N THR A 387 35.09 43.07 -4.73
CA THR A 387 35.10 42.18 -3.55
C THR A 387 36.38 41.34 -3.48
N ALA A 388 37.01 41.07 -4.63
CA ALA A 388 38.28 40.34 -4.72
C ALA A 388 39.54 41.20 -4.43
N VAL A 389 39.42 42.53 -4.33
CA VAL A 389 40.56 43.41 -4.00
C VAL A 389 40.89 43.28 -2.51
N THR A 390 42.08 42.76 -2.18
CA THR A 390 42.55 42.59 -0.80
C THR A 390 43.38 43.75 -0.27
N ASP A 391 43.78 44.68 -1.13
CA ASP A 391 44.52 45.90 -0.79
C ASP A 391 43.58 46.97 -0.20
N GLY A 392 43.87 47.42 1.02
CA GLY A 392 43.00 48.33 1.79
C GLY A 392 42.92 49.75 1.23
N ASP A 393 44.02 50.26 0.66
CA ASP A 393 44.08 51.61 0.11
C ASP A 393 43.35 51.66 -1.24
N LEU A 394 43.53 50.62 -2.07
CA LEU A 394 42.82 50.48 -3.33
C LEU A 394 41.31 50.28 -3.11
N ARG A 395 40.93 49.49 -2.09
CA ARG A 395 39.51 49.29 -1.73
C ARG A 395 38.83 50.59 -1.30
N SER A 396 39.52 51.41 -0.51
CA SER A 396 39.01 52.74 -0.11
C SER A 396 38.81 53.66 -1.32
N ALA A 397 39.81 53.75 -2.21
CA ALA A 397 39.72 54.57 -3.42
C ALA A 397 38.58 54.12 -4.36
N VAL A 398 38.38 52.82 -4.53
CA VAL A 398 37.27 52.26 -5.33
C VAL A 398 35.91 52.57 -4.70
N THR A 399 35.80 52.48 -3.38
CA THR A 399 34.56 52.75 -2.65
C THR A 399 34.15 54.22 -2.80
N THR A 400 35.10 55.15 -2.65
CA THR A 400 34.86 56.59 -2.89
C THR A 400 34.37 56.84 -4.32
N ARG A 401 34.99 56.20 -5.32
CA ARG A 401 34.62 56.39 -6.72
C ARG A 401 33.24 55.82 -7.07
N LEU A 402 32.83 54.72 -6.44
CA LEU A 402 31.48 54.15 -6.58
C LEU A 402 30.42 55.06 -5.98
N TRP A 403 30.71 55.68 -4.82
CA TRP A 403 29.83 56.68 -4.20
C TRP A 403 29.65 57.93 -5.05
N GLU A 404 30.72 58.45 -5.65
CA GLU A 404 30.64 59.56 -6.61
C GLU A 404 29.80 59.21 -7.84
N LEU A 405 29.97 57.99 -8.38
CA LEU A 405 29.20 57.51 -9.53
C LEU A 405 27.71 57.40 -9.20
N ALA A 406 27.38 56.88 -8.02
CA ALA A 406 26.00 56.80 -7.53
C ALA A 406 25.38 58.19 -7.36
N ALA A 407 26.10 59.14 -6.76
CA ALA A 407 25.63 60.52 -6.61
C ALA A 407 25.38 61.21 -7.97
N THR A 408 26.19 60.91 -8.98
CA THR A 408 26.03 61.45 -10.34
C THR A 408 24.78 60.89 -11.04
N LEU A 409 24.44 59.63 -10.78
CA LEU A 409 23.24 58.98 -11.33
C LEU A 409 21.96 59.47 -10.65
N SER A 410 22.02 59.81 -9.36
CA SER A 410 20.91 60.37 -8.58
C SER A 410 20.66 61.85 -8.86
N ALA A 411 21.65 62.61 -9.33
CA ALA A 411 21.50 64.02 -9.68
C ALA A 411 20.72 64.26 -11.00
N GLY A 412 20.37 63.20 -11.75
CA GLY A 412 19.59 63.26 -12.99
C GLY A 412 18.08 63.16 -12.81
N GLU A 413 17.59 62.95 -11.58
CA GLU A 413 16.17 63.03 -11.23
C GLU A 413 15.88 64.42 -10.65
N GLU A 414 15.49 65.39 -11.49
CA GLU A 414 14.76 66.57 -11.00
C GLU A 414 13.43 66.09 -10.43
N ALA A 415 13.39 65.89 -9.11
CA ALA A 415 12.15 65.66 -8.38
C ALA A 415 11.40 66.99 -8.23
N GLU A 416 10.18 67.06 -8.78
CA GLU A 416 9.18 68.03 -8.36
C GLU A 416 8.91 67.88 -6.85
N PRO A 417 8.77 68.97 -6.07
CA PRO A 417 8.56 68.88 -4.64
C PRO A 417 7.09 68.55 -4.35
N THR A 418 6.84 67.41 -3.72
CA THR A 418 5.55 67.14 -3.05
C THR A 418 5.66 67.49 -1.57
N PRO A 419 4.68 68.20 -0.98
CA PRO A 419 4.77 68.72 0.37
C PRO A 419 4.53 67.61 1.39
N ASP A 420 5.60 67.07 1.96
CA ASP A 420 5.59 66.48 3.30
C ASP A 420 7.00 66.46 3.93
N ASP A 421 7.81 67.49 3.61
CA ASP A 421 9.02 67.83 4.37
C ASP A 421 8.62 68.66 5.58
N GLU A 422 8.16 68.00 6.65
CA GLU A 422 8.18 68.63 7.97
C GLU A 422 8.23 67.65 9.16
N VAL A 423 8.99 66.54 9.09
CA VAL A 423 9.63 65.99 10.30
C VAL A 423 10.97 65.31 9.95
N ALA A 424 12.00 66.12 9.75
CA ALA A 424 13.39 65.67 9.84
C ALA A 424 14.09 66.47 10.95
N ALA A 425 13.93 66.04 12.20
CA ALA A 425 14.86 66.35 13.28
C ALA A 425 14.52 65.52 14.52
N THR A 426 14.85 64.23 14.51
CA THR A 426 15.04 63.54 15.79
C THR A 426 16.25 62.63 15.73
N SER A 427 17.23 63.02 16.53
CA SER A 427 18.57 62.47 16.66
C SER A 427 18.54 61.05 17.22
N ALA A 428 19.66 60.34 17.01
CA ALA A 428 19.94 58.99 17.49
C ALA A 428 19.91 58.80 19.02
N GLU A 429 19.39 59.75 19.79
CA GLU A 429 19.25 59.69 21.25
C GLU A 429 17.91 59.09 21.72
N GLU A 430 16.84 59.13 20.92
CA GLU A 430 15.55 58.50 21.29
C GLU A 430 15.50 56.98 21.02
N LEU A 431 16.38 56.47 20.13
CA LEU A 431 16.44 55.03 19.82
C LEU A 431 17.10 54.21 20.94
N PHE A 432 17.91 54.84 21.81
CA PHE A 432 18.56 54.17 22.94
C PHE A 432 17.75 54.20 24.24
N ALA A 433 16.74 55.08 24.36
CA ALA A 433 15.87 55.16 25.55
C ALA A 433 14.80 54.05 25.60
N LEU A 434 14.48 53.41 24.47
CA LEU A 434 13.47 52.34 24.42
C LEU A 434 14.02 50.93 24.75
N ILE A 435 15.35 50.79 24.87
CA ILE A 435 16.03 49.51 25.12
C ILE A 435 16.41 49.35 26.60
N ASP A 436 16.54 50.46 27.35
CA ASP A 436 16.92 50.43 28.77
C ASP A 436 15.74 50.21 29.75
N ASP A 437 14.48 50.30 29.31
CA ASP A 437 13.31 50.20 30.20
C ASP A 437 12.75 48.76 30.37
N GLU A 438 13.25 47.76 29.61
CA GLU A 438 12.83 46.35 29.74
C GLU A 438 13.91 45.38 30.28
N LEU A 439 15.11 45.85 30.64
CA LEU A 439 16.18 45.01 31.21
C LEU A 439 16.66 45.46 32.61
N GLY A 440 15.75 45.39 33.59
CA GLY A 440 16.06 44.94 34.96
C GLY A 440 16.29 46.02 36.03
N ARG A 441 15.34 46.13 36.98
CA ARG A 441 15.37 45.53 38.35
C ARG A 441 15.91 46.50 39.43
N PRO A 442 15.42 46.42 40.69
CA PRO A 442 15.39 45.21 41.53
C PRO A 442 14.13 44.36 41.43
#